data_AF-A0A9D1JZC3-F1
#
_entry.id   AF-A0A9D1JZC3-F1
#
_cell.length_a   1.000
_cell.length_b   1.000
_cell.length_c   1.000
_cell.angle_alpha   90.00
_cell.angle_beta   90.00
_cell.angle_gamma   90.00
#
_symmetry.space_group_name_H-M   'P 1'
#
loop_
_entity.id
_entity.type
_entity.pdbx_description
1 polymer ?
#
loop_
_entity_poly.entity_id
_entity_poly.type
_entity_poly.pdbx_seq_one_letter_code
_entity_poly.pdbx_strand_id
1 'polypeptide(L)' 'MARVKGAMMTRKRRNKILKLAKGYWGSKSKHFKMAKQAAMKSG' A
#
# COMPACT_ATOMS: atom_id res chain seq x y z
N MET A 1 -15.41 -21.62 17.83
CA MET A 1 -14.23 -20.75 17.61
C MET A 1 -14.61 -19.65 16.62
N ALA A 2 -14.55 -18.37 17.02
CA ALA A 2 -14.99 -17.27 16.16
C ALA A 2 -13.94 -16.92 15.11
N ARG A 3 -14.35 -16.76 13.84
CA ARG A 3 -13.45 -16.37 12.73
C ARG A 3 -13.24 -14.85 12.74
N VAL A 4 -12.05 -14.39 13.09
CA VAL A 4 -11.69 -12.96 13.04
C VAL A 4 -11.44 -12.52 11.59
N LYS A 5 -12.20 -11.53 11.10
CA LYS A 5 -12.07 -11.01 9.73
C LYS A 5 -10.95 -9.95 9.66
N GLY A 6 -9.81 -10.30 9.07
CA GLY A 6 -8.65 -9.40 8.90
C GLY A 6 -8.76 -8.30 7.83
N ALA A 7 -9.94 -8.10 7.23
CA ALA A 7 -10.11 -7.24 6.05
C ALA A 7 -9.69 -5.77 6.31
N MET A 8 -10.06 -5.20 7.46
CA MET A 8 -9.80 -3.79 7.78
C MET A 8 -8.31 -3.49 7.98
N MET A 9 -7.57 -4.40 8.62
CA MET A 9 -6.13 -4.21 8.89
C MET A 9 -5.31 -4.20 7.59
N THR A 10 -5.66 -5.05 6.62
CA THR A 10 -4.98 -5.03 5.31
C THR A 10 -5.24 -3.75 4.52
N ARG A 11 -6.41 -3.14 4.67
CA ARG A 11 -6.77 -1.88 3.99
C ARG A 11 -6.01 -0.69 4.58
N LYS A 12 -5.92 -0.60 5.91
CA LYS A 12 -5.12 0.42 6.62
C LYS A 12 -3.65 0.39 6.19
N ARG A 13 -3.04 -0.81 6.13
CA ARG A 13 -1.65 -1.00 5.70
C ARG A 13 -1.42 -0.56 4.25
N ARG A 14 -2.34 -0.87 3.33
CA ARG A 14 -2.23 -0.45 1.92
C ARG A 14 -2.27 1.07 1.76
N ASN A 15 -3.16 1.74 2.48
CA ASN A 15 -3.28 3.20 2.44
C ASN A 15 -2.03 3.91 2.96
N LYS A 16 -1.32 3.34 3.95
CA LYS A 16 -0.05 3.89 4.44
C LYS A 16 1.01 3.92 3.33
N ILE A 17 1.17 2.82 2.58
CA ILE A 17 2.13 2.74 1.47
C ILE A 17 1.74 3.67 0.31
N LEU A 18 0.45 3.75 -0.04
CA LEU A 18 -0.01 4.67 -1.07
C LEU A 18 0.18 6.14 -0.66
N LYS A 19 0.07 6.47 0.64
CA LYS A 19 0.34 7.82 1.14
C LYS A 19 1.81 8.20 0.99
N LEU A 20 2.73 7.25 1.23
CA LEU A 20 4.17 7.45 1.03
C LEU A 20 4.56 7.56 -0.45
N ALA A 21 3.84 6.86 -1.33
CA ALA A 21 4.08 6.87 -2.77
C ALA A 21 3.40 8.03 -3.53
N LYS A 22 2.81 9.00 -2.82
CA LYS A 22 2.25 10.20 -3.45
C LYS A 22 3.37 11.00 -4.12
N GLY A 23 3.12 11.44 -5.36
CA GLY A 23 4.12 12.11 -6.19
C GLY A 23 4.86 11.19 -7.16
N TYR A 24 4.76 9.86 -7.02
CA TYR A 24 5.31 8.96 -8.03
C TYR A 24 4.49 8.96 -9.31
N TRP A 25 5.21 8.98 -10.43
CA TRP A 25 4.64 9.05 -11.77
C TRP A 25 3.82 7.80 -12.13
N GLY A 26 2.66 8.02 -12.77
CA GLY A 26 1.82 6.96 -13.31
C GLY A 26 1.23 6.02 -12.25
N SER A 27 1.26 4.72 -12.53
CA SER A 27 0.64 3.68 -11.69
C SER A 27 1.33 3.48 -10.33
N LYS A 28 2.53 4.05 -10.14
CA LYS A 28 3.34 3.94 -8.91
C LYS A 28 2.74 4.67 -7.70
N SER A 29 1.84 5.62 -7.92
CA SER A 29 1.10 6.31 -6.84
C SER A 29 -0.31 5.75 -6.59
N LYS A 30 -0.82 4.90 -7.49
CA LYS A 30 -2.20 4.38 -7.45
C LYS A 30 -2.28 2.88 -7.13
N HIS A 31 -1.35 2.06 -7.63
CA HIS A 31 -1.35 0.62 -7.44
C HIS A 31 -0.46 0.20 -6.28
N PHE A 32 -1.00 -0.53 -5.31
CA PHE A 32 -0.25 -0.95 -4.11
C PHE A 32 1.03 -1.74 -4.43
N LYS A 33 0.98 -2.70 -5.39
CA LYS A 33 2.14 -3.51 -5.75
C LYS A 33 3.29 -2.64 -6.28
N MET A 34 2.96 -1.69 -7.16
CA MET A 34 3.91 -0.76 -7.77
C MET A 34 4.41 0.26 -6.75
N ALA A 35 3.52 0.82 -5.94
CA ALA A 35 3.85 1.75 -4.85
C ALA A 35 4.80 1.11 -3.83
N LYS A 36 4.56 -0.15 -3.47
CA LYS A 36 5.44 -0.90 -2.55
C LYS A 36 6.82 -1.12 -3.16
N GLN A 37 6.90 -1.52 -4.42
CA GLN A 37 8.18 -1.70 -5.12
C GLN A 37 8.95 -0.39 -5.24
N ALA A 38 8.27 0.70 -5.61
CA ALA A 38 8.88 2.02 -5.72
C ALA A 38 9.38 2.50 -4.35
N ALA A 39 8.56 2.42 -3.30
CA ALA A 39 8.95 2.80 -1.95
C ALA A 39 10.13 1.97 -1.39
N MET A 40 10.21 0.67 -1.71
CA MET A 40 11.33 -0.19 -1.30
C MET A 40 12.63 0.07 -2.07
N LYS A 41 12.54 0.63 -3.29
CA LYS A 41 13.70 0.93 -4.13
C LYS A 41 14.21 2.36 -3.98
N SER A 42 13.38 3.23 -3.40
CA SER A 42 13.69 4.65 -3.14
C SER A 42 14.11 4.94 -1.70
N GLY A 43 14.21 3.90 -0.87
CA GLY A 43 15.00 3.94 0.37
C GLY A 43 16.38 3.38 0.07
#